data_AF-Q8SWA8-F1
#
_entry.id   AF-Q8SWA8-F1
#
_cell.length_a   1.000
_cell.length_b   1.000
_cell.length_c   1.000
_cell.angle_alpha   90.00
_cell.angle_beta   90.00
_cell.angle_gamma   90.00
#
_symmetry.space_group_name_H-M   'P 1'
#
loop_
_entity.id
_entity.type
_entity.pdbx_description
1 polymer ?
#
loop_
_entity_poly.entity_id
_entity_poly.type
_entity_poly.pdbx_seq_one_letter_code
_entity_poly.pdbx_strand_id
1 'polypeptide(L)'
;MEEEDELARRFMNAYNKRVELYRQRRMLEDAIDTKLSDQRTLREAIDMSRGMSGREKSKQPDHGTMFGTGIYRLSLVDMGKLPTENLDMLHTETAIYPVGYTCRKKYKRHDTYKKKAKDRILYICSVDPQKGPVITADDGRKWFGPNMWEDFVNSVGGVAEYKSTEEFFGFGNPALARRVESLGDLSTFKKYVPLSKRS
;
A
#
# COMPACT_ATOMS: atom_id res chain seq x y z
N MET A 1 25.79 68.34 25.82
CA MET A 1 26.82 67.52 25.17
C MET A 1 26.65 66.04 25.53
N GLU A 2 26.77 65.61 26.80
CA GLU A 2 26.59 64.17 27.15
C GLU A 2 25.18 63.60 26.89
N GLU A 3 24.11 64.36 27.14
CA GLU A 3 22.73 63.90 26.91
C GLU A 3 22.36 63.76 25.42
N GLU A 4 22.97 64.58 24.55
CA GLU A 4 22.76 64.53 23.11
C GLU A 4 23.43 63.29 22.49
N ASP A 5 24.62 62.92 22.99
CA ASP A 5 25.33 61.71 22.57
C ASP A 5 24.61 60.43 23.01
N GLU A 6 24.00 60.43 24.19
CA GLU A 6 23.23 59.28 24.66
C GLU A 6 21.94 59.08 23.84
N LEU A 7 21.25 60.18 23.49
CA LEU A 7 20.07 60.15 22.64
C LEU A 7 20.40 59.65 21.23
N ALA A 8 21.50 60.15 20.64
CA ALA A 8 22.00 59.71 19.33
C ALA A 8 22.32 58.21 19.32
N ARG A 9 22.95 57.69 20.39
CA ARG A 9 23.28 56.27 20.54
C ARG A 9 22.02 55.40 20.65
N ARG A 10 21.01 55.84 21.41
CA ARG A 10 19.71 55.13 21.51
C ARG A 10 18.99 55.09 20.16
N PHE A 11 19.02 56.19 19.40
CA PHE A 11 18.41 56.27 18.08
C PHE A 11 19.10 55.34 17.08
N MET A 12 20.44 55.34 17.03
CA MET A 12 21.20 54.43 16.17
C MET A 12 20.94 52.95 16.52
N ASN A 13 20.88 52.61 17.80
CA ASN A 13 20.56 51.25 18.23
C ASN A 13 19.14 50.82 17.82
N ALA A 14 18.16 51.71 17.98
CA ALA A 14 16.79 51.45 17.55
C ALA A 14 16.69 51.29 16.03
N TYR A 15 17.39 52.13 15.26
CA TYR A 15 17.45 52.04 13.80
C TYR A 15 18.10 50.73 13.34
N ASN A 16 19.26 50.37 13.88
CA ASN A 16 19.96 49.13 13.54
C ASN A 16 19.12 47.89 13.88
N LYS A 17 18.46 47.90 15.04
CA LYS A 17 17.55 46.82 15.44
C LYS A 17 16.36 46.70 14.49
N ARG A 18 15.81 47.83 14.02
CA ARG A 18 14.73 47.85 13.04
C ARG A 18 15.18 47.28 11.69
N VAL A 19 16.37 47.65 11.21
CA VAL A 19 16.96 47.11 9.97
C VAL A 19 17.15 45.60 10.07
N GLU A 20 17.64 45.11 11.20
CA GLU A 20 17.85 43.68 11.43
C GLU A 20 16.53 42.89 11.42
N LEU A 21 15.50 43.41 12.09
CA LEU A 21 14.17 42.80 12.08
C LEU A 21 13.55 42.75 10.68
N TYR A 22 13.77 43.77 9.84
CA TYR A 22 13.34 43.74 8.45
C TYR A 22 14.06 42.67 7.63
N ARG A 23 15.36 42.47 7.85
CA ARG A 23 16.11 41.39 7.18
C ARG A 23 15.60 40.01 7.60
N GLN A 24 15.40 39.80 8.90
CA GLN A 24 14.86 38.55 9.43
C GLN A 24 13.45 38.26 8.88
N ARG A 25 12.59 39.27 8.83
CA ARG A 25 11.26 39.14 8.25
C ARG A 25 11.33 38.71 6.78
N ARG A 26 12.19 39.34 5.98
CA ARG A 26 12.35 39.01 4.57
C ARG A 26 12.83 37.56 4.37
N MET A 27 13.81 37.11 5.15
CA MET A 27 14.27 35.71 5.09
C MET A 27 13.15 34.71 5.45
N LEU A 28 12.30 35.06 6.42
CA LEU A 28 11.14 34.23 6.78
C LEU A 28 10.08 34.21 5.68
N GLU A 29 9.82 35.35 5.03
CA GLU A 29 8.91 35.44 3.89
C GLU A 29 9.41 34.56 2.73
N ASP A 30 10.71 34.65 2.37
CA ASP A 30 11.32 33.81 1.33
C ASP A 30 11.24 32.30 1.67
N ALA A 31 11.43 31.95 2.95
CA ALA A 31 11.32 30.56 3.41
C ALA A 31 9.87 30.03 3.37
N ILE A 32 8.89 30.88 3.65
CA ILE A 32 7.46 30.55 3.53
C ILE A 32 7.10 30.32 2.07
N ASP A 33 7.53 31.22 1.17
CA ASP A 33 7.25 31.11 -0.25
C ASP A 33 7.85 29.84 -0.86
N THR A 34 9.07 29.49 -0.45
CA THR A 34 9.71 28.22 -0.86
C THR A 34 8.88 27.02 -0.42
N LYS A 35 8.44 26.97 0.85
CA LYS A 35 7.60 25.89 1.36
C LYS A 35 6.23 25.82 0.69
N LEU A 36 5.62 26.96 0.36
CA LEU A 36 4.35 27.01 -0.37
C LEU A 36 4.50 26.48 -1.80
N SER A 37 5.62 26.80 -2.47
CA SER A 37 5.96 26.25 -3.78
C SER A 37 6.14 24.73 -3.73
N ASP A 38 6.86 24.22 -2.73
CA ASP A 38 7.05 22.78 -2.53
C ASP A 38 5.71 22.08 -2.27
N GLN A 39 4.84 22.67 -1.44
CA GLN A 39 3.51 22.14 -1.18
C GLN A 39 2.63 22.12 -2.43
N ARG A 40 2.70 23.13 -3.30
CA ARG A 40 1.98 23.14 -4.59
C ARG A 40 2.48 22.01 -5.49
N THR A 41 3.79 21.87 -5.62
CA THR A 41 4.42 20.81 -6.42
C THR A 41 4.04 19.41 -5.91
N LEU A 42 4.04 19.20 -4.59
CA LEU A 42 3.60 17.94 -3.99
C LEU A 42 2.11 17.68 -4.22
N ARG A 43 1.28 18.72 -4.14
CA ARG A 43 -0.16 18.60 -4.38
C ARG A 43 -0.46 18.27 -5.84
N GLU A 44 0.24 18.88 -6.78
CA GLU A 44 0.16 18.55 -8.21
C GLU A 44 0.62 17.12 -8.48
N ALA A 45 1.71 16.66 -7.88
CA ALA A 45 2.17 15.27 -7.99
C ALA A 45 1.12 14.28 -7.42
N ILE A 46 0.50 14.62 -6.29
CA ILE A 46 -0.60 13.82 -5.71
C ILE A 46 -1.82 13.82 -6.63
N ASP A 47 -2.21 14.96 -7.19
CA ASP A 47 -3.38 15.04 -8.07
C ASP A 47 -3.14 14.32 -9.41
N MET A 48 -1.93 14.36 -9.96
CA MET A 48 -1.54 13.54 -11.11
C MET A 48 -1.55 12.04 -10.79
N SER A 49 -1.12 11.64 -9.59
CA SER A 49 -1.23 10.24 -9.13
C SER A 49 -2.69 9.80 -8.90
N ARG A 50 -3.58 10.74 -8.54
CA ARG A 50 -5.03 10.52 -8.43
C ARG A 50 -5.72 10.43 -9.79
N GLY A 51 -5.26 11.17 -10.79
CA GLY A 51 -5.73 11.08 -12.18
C GLY A 51 -5.53 9.69 -12.80
N MET A 52 -4.51 8.95 -12.35
CA MET A 52 -4.29 7.56 -12.76
C MET A 52 -5.09 6.52 -11.94
N SER A 53 -5.75 6.92 -10.86
CA SER A 53 -6.59 6.07 -10.00
C SER A 53 -8.08 6.49 -9.97
N GLY A 54 -8.45 7.48 -10.78
CA GLY A 54 -9.75 8.16 -10.76
C GLY A 54 -10.82 7.56 -11.68
N ARG A 55 -11.09 6.26 -11.58
CA ARG A 55 -12.36 5.69 -12.06
C ARG A 55 -12.87 4.59 -11.12
N GLU A 56 -12.95 4.87 -9.83
CA GLU A 56 -13.91 4.15 -8.98
C GLU A 56 -14.25 4.96 -7.73
N LYS A 57 -15.54 5.23 -7.57
CA LYS A 57 -16.12 5.92 -6.41
C LYS A 57 -15.77 5.12 -5.16
N SER A 58 -15.17 5.77 -4.18
CA SER A 58 -14.97 5.24 -2.84
C SER A 58 -16.32 4.91 -2.20
N LYS A 59 -16.77 3.66 -2.34
CA LYS A 59 -17.73 3.06 -1.40
C LYS A 59 -17.07 3.02 -0.02
N GLN A 60 -17.86 3.26 1.02
CA GLN A 60 -17.47 3.03 2.42
C GLN A 60 -16.78 1.66 2.56
N PRO A 61 -15.87 1.48 3.52
CA PRO A 61 -15.21 0.19 3.73
C PRO A 61 -16.26 -0.81 4.20
N ASP A 62 -16.91 -1.47 3.24
CA ASP A 62 -17.67 -2.69 3.48
C ASP A 62 -16.73 -3.59 4.28
N HIS A 63 -17.21 -4.07 5.42
CA HIS A 63 -16.53 -5.14 6.13
C HIS A 63 -16.49 -6.33 5.18
N GLY A 64 -15.40 -6.40 4.42
CA GLY A 64 -15.23 -7.30 3.30
C GLY A 64 -15.63 -8.72 3.65
N THR A 65 -16.25 -9.44 2.70
CA THR A 65 -16.76 -10.80 2.93
C THR A 65 -15.65 -11.63 3.60
N MET A 66 -15.94 -12.15 4.79
CA MET A 66 -14.97 -12.94 5.53
C MET A 66 -14.94 -14.38 5.00
N PHE A 67 -13.75 -14.89 4.74
CA PHE A 67 -13.53 -16.30 4.38
C PHE A 67 -12.60 -16.96 5.39
N GLY A 68 -12.79 -18.27 5.59
CA GLY A 68 -11.96 -19.09 6.48
C GLY A 68 -12.24 -18.87 7.97
N THR A 69 -11.60 -19.70 8.79
CA THR A 69 -11.72 -19.70 10.26
C THR A 69 -10.33 -19.60 10.91
N GLY A 70 -10.29 -19.05 12.14
CA GLY A 70 -9.06 -18.99 12.95
C GLY A 70 -7.89 -18.30 12.22
N ILE A 71 -6.78 -19.04 12.06
CA ILE A 71 -5.58 -18.54 11.39
C ILE A 71 -5.78 -18.31 9.89
N TYR A 72 -6.67 -19.08 9.24
CA TYR A 72 -6.98 -19.01 7.81
C TYR A 72 -7.97 -17.89 7.45
N ARG A 73 -8.39 -17.12 8.46
CA ARG A 73 -9.36 -16.05 8.30
C ARG A 73 -8.78 -14.90 7.46
N LEU A 74 -9.51 -14.50 6.43
CA LEU A 74 -9.21 -13.36 5.58
C LEU A 74 -10.48 -12.54 5.34
N SER A 75 -10.31 -11.25 5.04
CA SER A 75 -11.38 -10.33 4.65
C SER A 75 -11.18 -9.96 3.19
N LEU A 76 -12.08 -10.41 2.32
CA LEU A 76 -12.06 -10.08 0.91
C LEU A 76 -12.52 -8.64 0.71
N VAL A 77 -11.67 -7.81 0.11
CA VAL A 77 -11.99 -6.41 -0.20
C VAL A 77 -12.54 -6.31 -1.62
N ASP A 78 -11.86 -6.92 -2.59
CA ASP A 78 -12.25 -6.93 -3.99
C ASP A 78 -11.93 -8.28 -4.62
N MET A 79 -12.83 -8.79 -5.45
CA MET A 79 -12.62 -10.02 -6.23
C MET A 79 -11.75 -9.78 -7.46
N GLY A 80 -11.70 -8.56 -7.99
CA GLY A 80 -11.05 -8.27 -9.26
C GLY A 80 -11.77 -8.87 -10.46
N LYS A 81 -11.04 -9.03 -11.57
CA LYS A 81 -11.54 -9.55 -12.85
C LYS A 81 -10.61 -10.65 -13.37
N LEU A 82 -11.14 -11.55 -14.19
CA LEU A 82 -10.31 -12.56 -14.84
C LEU A 82 -9.24 -11.88 -15.70
N PRO A 83 -7.98 -12.35 -15.65
CA PRO A 83 -6.92 -11.82 -16.50
C PRO A 83 -7.26 -12.00 -17.97
N THR A 84 -7.00 -10.96 -18.78
CA THR A 84 -7.06 -11.03 -20.25
C THR A 84 -5.67 -11.07 -20.88
N GLU A 85 -4.65 -10.69 -20.12
CA GLU A 85 -3.24 -10.61 -20.52
C GLU A 85 -2.37 -11.38 -19.51
N ASN A 86 -1.14 -11.72 -19.90
CA ASN A 86 -0.16 -12.43 -19.04
C ASN A 86 -0.73 -13.70 -18.37
N LEU A 87 -1.58 -14.44 -19.09
CA LEU A 87 -2.33 -15.56 -18.55
C LEU A 87 -1.42 -16.58 -17.86
N ASP A 88 -0.28 -16.93 -18.46
CA ASP A 88 0.65 -17.93 -17.91
C ASP A 88 1.21 -17.59 -16.53
N MET A 89 1.26 -16.30 -16.16
CA MET A 89 1.73 -15.86 -14.84
C MET A 89 0.57 -15.79 -13.82
N LEU A 90 -0.67 -15.70 -14.30
CA LEU A 90 -1.86 -15.41 -13.50
C LEU A 90 -2.80 -16.61 -13.34
N HIS A 91 -2.32 -17.82 -13.63
CA HIS A 91 -2.96 -19.04 -13.17
C HIS A 91 -1.95 -20.17 -12.93
N THR A 92 -2.31 -21.04 -12.01
CA THR A 92 -1.69 -22.35 -11.82
C THR A 92 -2.72 -23.43 -12.13
N GLU A 93 -2.34 -24.69 -11.96
CA GLU A 93 -3.30 -25.80 -12.06
C GLU A 93 -4.44 -25.67 -11.05
N THR A 94 -4.17 -25.05 -9.90
CA THR A 94 -5.09 -25.02 -8.76
C THR A 94 -5.73 -23.65 -8.48
N ALA A 95 -5.22 -22.56 -9.04
CA ALA A 95 -5.80 -21.23 -8.83
C ALA A 95 -5.74 -20.35 -10.09
N ILE A 96 -6.73 -19.47 -10.22
CA ILE A 96 -6.65 -18.31 -11.11
C ILE A 96 -6.46 -17.10 -10.20
N TYR A 97 -5.55 -16.20 -10.58
CA TYR A 97 -5.27 -14.94 -9.89
C TYR A 97 -6.00 -13.80 -10.59
N PRO A 98 -7.18 -13.36 -10.11
CA PRO A 98 -7.92 -12.29 -10.75
C PRO A 98 -7.19 -10.95 -10.59
N VAL A 99 -7.02 -10.20 -11.67
CA VAL A 99 -6.39 -8.88 -11.64
C VAL A 99 -7.25 -7.91 -10.82
N GLY A 100 -6.63 -7.20 -9.89
CA GLY A 100 -7.33 -6.29 -8.96
C GLY A 100 -7.90 -7.01 -7.72
N TYR A 101 -7.77 -8.34 -7.62
CA TYR A 101 -8.09 -9.06 -6.40
C TYR A 101 -7.37 -8.43 -5.21
N THR A 102 -8.09 -8.21 -4.12
CA THR A 102 -7.54 -7.64 -2.89
C THR A 102 -8.19 -8.28 -1.67
N CYS A 103 -7.37 -8.79 -0.75
CA CYS A 103 -7.84 -9.24 0.55
C CYS A 103 -6.93 -8.77 1.69
N ARG A 104 -7.49 -8.72 2.90
CA ARG A 104 -6.82 -8.32 4.14
C ARG A 104 -6.67 -9.53 5.04
N LYS A 105 -5.48 -9.70 5.61
CA LYS A 105 -5.15 -10.84 6.45
C LYS A 105 -4.29 -10.43 7.64
N LYS A 106 -4.62 -10.92 8.84
CA LYS A 106 -3.77 -10.74 10.01
C LYS A 106 -2.89 -11.97 10.20
N TYR A 107 -1.58 -11.77 10.23
CA TYR A 107 -0.62 -12.87 10.31
C TYR A 107 0.67 -12.46 11.04
N LYS A 108 1.61 -13.39 11.23
CA LYS A 108 2.87 -13.18 11.97
C LYS A 108 3.60 -11.92 11.48
N ARG A 109 4.19 -11.16 12.39
CA ARG A 109 5.05 -10.02 12.02
C ARG A 109 6.30 -10.50 11.26
N HIS A 110 6.79 -9.69 10.34
CA HIS A 110 8.10 -9.93 9.72
C HIS A 110 9.24 -9.43 10.62
N ASP A 111 10.43 -9.94 10.35
CA ASP A 111 11.72 -9.72 11.03
C ASP A 111 12.06 -8.23 11.24
N THR A 112 11.85 -7.38 10.23
CA THR A 112 12.20 -5.96 10.28
C THR A 112 11.08 -5.05 10.82
N TYR A 113 9.99 -5.59 11.35
CA TYR A 113 8.84 -4.78 11.75
C TYR A 113 9.12 -3.98 13.04
N LYS A 114 9.14 -2.64 12.94
CA LYS A 114 9.57 -1.74 14.02
C LYS A 114 8.45 -1.12 14.85
N LYS A 115 7.20 -1.15 14.37
CA LYS A 115 6.08 -0.51 15.10
C LYS A 115 5.81 -1.29 16.39
N LYS A 116 5.59 -0.57 17.50
CA LYS A 116 5.16 -1.16 18.77
C LYS A 116 3.77 -1.78 18.62
N ALA A 117 3.65 -3.05 18.21
CA ALA A 117 2.46 -3.87 18.48
C ALA A 117 2.55 -5.30 17.91
N LYS A 118 2.10 -6.23 18.77
CA LYS A 118 1.43 -7.53 18.50
C LYS A 118 2.24 -8.59 17.73
N ASP A 119 2.08 -9.85 18.16
CA ASP A 119 2.62 -11.03 17.47
C ASP A 119 2.11 -11.16 16.04
N ARG A 120 1.01 -10.45 15.71
CA ARG A 120 0.39 -10.44 14.39
C ARG A 120 0.10 -9.03 13.89
N ILE A 121 0.42 -8.78 12.62
CA ILE A 121 0.24 -7.52 11.90
C ILE A 121 -0.71 -7.71 10.71
N LEU A 122 -1.12 -6.61 10.08
CA LEU A 122 -2.00 -6.64 8.92
C LEU A 122 -1.17 -6.73 7.63
N TYR A 123 -1.57 -7.66 6.76
CA TYR A 123 -1.12 -7.78 5.39
C TYR A 123 -2.28 -7.54 4.43
N ILE A 124 -1.97 -6.92 3.30
CA ILE A 124 -2.84 -6.77 2.14
C ILE A 124 -2.26 -7.67 1.04
N CYS A 125 -3.05 -8.66 0.62
CA CYS A 125 -2.71 -9.53 -0.49
C CYS A 125 -3.45 -9.01 -1.73
N SER A 126 -2.73 -8.70 -2.80
CA SER A 126 -3.31 -8.17 -4.03
C SER A 126 -2.74 -8.84 -5.26
N VAL A 127 -3.45 -8.81 -6.38
CA VAL A 127 -2.95 -9.30 -7.68
C VAL A 127 -2.79 -8.13 -8.64
N ASP A 128 -1.54 -7.88 -9.02
CA ASP A 128 -1.13 -6.86 -9.97
C ASP A 128 -1.02 -7.47 -11.39
N PRO A 129 -1.47 -6.77 -12.45
CA PRO A 129 -1.46 -7.30 -13.81
C PRO A 129 -0.06 -7.56 -14.37
N GLN A 130 0.97 -6.85 -13.88
CA GLN A 130 2.34 -6.95 -14.36
C GLN A 130 3.24 -7.73 -13.40
N LYS A 131 2.98 -7.65 -12.09
CA LYS A 131 3.81 -8.28 -11.04
C LYS A 131 3.23 -9.59 -10.52
N GLY A 132 1.97 -9.89 -10.84
CA GLY A 132 1.26 -11.05 -10.30
C GLY A 132 0.89 -10.84 -8.83
N PRO A 133 0.92 -11.92 -8.01
CA PRO A 133 0.61 -11.83 -6.59
C PRO A 133 1.58 -10.93 -5.81
N VAL A 134 1.05 -10.04 -4.98
CA VAL A 134 1.79 -9.09 -4.14
C VAL A 134 1.28 -9.17 -2.70
N ILE A 135 2.20 -9.27 -1.74
CA ILE A 135 1.91 -9.12 -0.31
C ILE A 135 2.46 -7.77 0.13
N THR A 136 1.64 -6.98 0.83
CA THR A 136 2.05 -5.69 1.42
C THR A 136 1.75 -5.68 2.91
N ALA A 137 2.76 -5.45 3.75
CA ALA A 137 2.60 -5.24 5.18
C ALA A 137 2.08 -3.82 5.48
N ASP A 138 1.49 -3.62 6.67
CA ASP A 138 0.96 -2.31 7.08
C ASP A 138 2.04 -1.22 7.28
N ASP A 139 3.32 -1.60 7.36
CA ASP A 139 4.46 -0.67 7.40
C ASP A 139 4.99 -0.32 6.00
N GLY A 140 4.38 -0.89 4.95
CA GLY A 140 4.70 -0.63 3.56
C GLY A 140 5.71 -1.60 2.96
N ARG A 141 6.26 -2.55 3.71
CA ARG A 141 7.11 -3.61 3.13
C ARG A 141 6.30 -4.45 2.14
N LYS A 142 6.90 -4.80 1.00
CA LYS A 142 6.25 -5.56 -0.07
C LYS A 142 7.05 -6.78 -0.48
N TRP A 143 6.35 -7.83 -0.88
CA TRP A 143 6.91 -9.03 -1.50
C TRP A 143 6.15 -9.28 -2.80
N PHE A 144 6.88 -9.50 -3.90
CA PHE A 144 6.35 -9.77 -5.23
C PHE A 144 7.42 -10.47 -6.09
N GLY A 145 7.01 -11.05 -7.22
CA GLY A 145 7.90 -11.76 -8.14
C GLY A 145 7.97 -13.28 -7.88
N PRO A 146 8.85 -14.00 -8.62
CA PRO A 146 8.83 -15.47 -8.66
C PRO A 146 9.07 -16.15 -7.31
N ASN A 147 9.98 -15.60 -6.49
CA ASN A 147 10.34 -16.17 -5.19
C ASN A 147 9.59 -15.51 -4.01
N MET A 148 8.53 -14.74 -4.32
CA MET A 148 7.79 -13.93 -3.35
C MET A 148 7.37 -14.71 -2.11
N TRP A 149 6.88 -15.94 -2.31
CA TRP A 149 6.39 -16.77 -1.21
C TRP A 149 7.52 -17.16 -0.27
N GLU A 150 8.63 -17.64 -0.81
CA GLU A 150 9.80 -18.03 -0.03
C GLU A 150 10.38 -16.84 0.74
N ASP A 151 10.54 -15.69 0.07
CA ASP A 151 11.02 -14.44 0.68
C ASP A 151 10.09 -13.98 1.81
N PHE A 152 8.78 -14.11 1.62
CA PHE A 152 7.79 -13.80 2.63
C PHE A 152 7.90 -14.74 3.84
N VAL A 153 7.92 -16.06 3.61
CA VAL A 153 8.01 -17.08 4.66
C VAL A 153 9.30 -16.90 5.48
N ASN A 154 10.42 -16.67 4.81
CA ASN A 154 11.71 -16.40 5.46
C ASN A 154 11.63 -15.15 6.34
N SER A 155 10.98 -14.08 5.86
CA SER A 155 10.83 -12.85 6.63
C SER A 155 9.96 -13.00 7.89
N VAL A 156 9.06 -13.99 7.96
CA VAL A 156 8.18 -14.23 9.12
C VAL A 156 8.66 -15.38 10.01
N GLY A 157 9.93 -15.78 9.89
CA GLY A 157 10.58 -16.79 10.74
C GLY A 157 10.71 -18.18 10.12
N GLY A 158 10.57 -18.31 8.81
CA GLY A 158 10.86 -19.55 8.06
C GLY A 158 9.84 -20.68 8.20
N VAL A 159 8.85 -20.53 9.10
CA VAL A 159 7.80 -21.53 9.33
C VAL A 159 6.43 -20.92 9.10
N ALA A 160 5.79 -21.35 8.01
CA ALA A 160 4.43 -20.95 7.65
C ALA A 160 3.44 -22.11 7.84
N GLU A 161 2.27 -21.81 8.39
CA GLU A 161 1.14 -22.75 8.45
C GLU A 161 0.52 -22.99 7.05
N TYR A 162 0.85 -22.13 6.08
CA TYR A 162 0.39 -22.18 4.70
C TYR A 162 1.43 -22.87 3.83
N LYS A 163 0.97 -23.73 2.92
CA LYS A 163 1.84 -24.46 1.98
C LYS A 163 2.22 -23.63 0.76
N SER A 164 1.35 -22.70 0.36
CA SER A 164 1.56 -21.92 -0.87
C SER A 164 0.95 -20.51 -0.80
N THR A 165 1.33 -19.69 -1.79
CA THR A 165 0.73 -18.36 -2.04
C THR A 165 -0.78 -18.43 -2.18
N GLU A 166 -1.30 -19.40 -2.93
CA GLU A 166 -2.72 -19.59 -3.18
C GLU A 166 -3.49 -19.79 -1.88
N GLU A 167 -2.96 -20.63 -0.99
CA GLU A 167 -3.56 -20.88 0.32
C GLU A 167 -3.52 -19.62 1.19
N PHE A 168 -2.41 -18.87 1.15
CA PHE A 168 -2.28 -17.64 1.90
C PHE A 168 -3.26 -16.55 1.40
N PHE A 169 -3.45 -16.44 0.09
CA PHE A 169 -4.38 -15.50 -0.54
C PHE A 169 -5.83 -15.93 -0.39
N GLY A 170 -6.08 -17.20 -0.06
CA GLY A 170 -7.41 -17.76 0.17
C GLY A 170 -8.00 -18.51 -1.01
N PHE A 171 -7.29 -18.63 -2.13
CA PHE A 171 -7.77 -19.35 -3.31
C PHE A 171 -7.93 -20.85 -3.09
N GLY A 172 -7.32 -21.40 -2.04
CA GLY A 172 -7.62 -22.75 -1.55
C GLY A 172 -9.00 -22.89 -0.89
N ASN A 173 -9.71 -21.80 -0.58
CA ASN A 173 -11.07 -21.85 -0.03
C ASN A 173 -12.08 -22.18 -1.14
N PRO A 174 -12.86 -23.28 -1.04
CA PRO A 174 -13.80 -23.68 -2.08
C PRO A 174 -14.84 -22.62 -2.43
N ALA A 175 -15.31 -21.83 -1.45
CA ALA A 175 -16.28 -20.77 -1.70
C ALA A 175 -15.67 -19.60 -2.46
N LEU A 176 -14.41 -19.27 -2.19
CA LEU A 176 -13.70 -18.23 -2.96
C LEU A 176 -13.37 -18.72 -4.37
N ALA A 177 -12.89 -19.95 -4.51
CA ALA A 177 -12.60 -20.57 -5.81
C ALA A 177 -13.83 -20.57 -6.72
N ARG A 178 -15.00 -20.99 -6.21
CA ARG A 178 -16.27 -20.93 -6.97
C ARG A 178 -16.64 -19.50 -7.38
N ARG A 179 -16.38 -18.51 -6.51
CA ARG A 179 -16.61 -17.09 -6.86
C ARG A 179 -15.68 -16.64 -7.98
N VAL A 180 -14.40 -17.03 -7.96
CA VAL A 180 -13.46 -16.75 -9.05
C VAL A 180 -13.93 -17.39 -10.35
N GLU A 181 -14.32 -18.66 -10.30
CA GLU A 181 -14.83 -19.40 -11.47
C GLU A 181 -16.09 -18.76 -12.06
N SER A 182 -16.94 -18.13 -11.23
CA SER A 182 -18.15 -17.44 -11.68
C SER A 182 -17.90 -16.08 -12.36
N LEU A 183 -16.66 -15.59 -12.39
CA LEU A 183 -16.34 -14.28 -12.99
C LEU A 183 -16.39 -14.27 -14.52
N GLY A 184 -16.34 -15.43 -15.18
CA GLY A 184 -16.39 -15.49 -16.64
C GLY A 184 -15.95 -16.83 -17.21
N ASP A 185 -15.56 -16.82 -18.48
CA ASP A 185 -15.10 -18.01 -19.19
C ASP A 185 -13.71 -18.45 -18.70
N LEU A 186 -13.58 -19.75 -18.42
CA LEU A 186 -12.36 -20.37 -17.92
C LEU A 186 -11.56 -21.05 -19.03
N SER A 187 -12.09 -21.14 -20.25
CA SER A 187 -11.47 -21.83 -21.38
C SER A 187 -10.08 -21.29 -21.76
N THR A 188 -9.83 -20.02 -21.44
CA THR A 188 -8.55 -19.34 -21.69
C THR A 188 -7.42 -19.81 -20.78
N PHE A 189 -7.73 -20.38 -19.61
CA PHE A 189 -6.75 -20.82 -18.62
C PHE A 189 -6.36 -22.28 -18.83
N LYS A 190 -5.53 -22.54 -19.84
CA LYS A 190 -5.22 -23.90 -20.33
C LYS A 190 -4.68 -24.87 -19.27
N LYS A 191 -3.93 -24.37 -18.27
CA LYS A 191 -3.35 -25.22 -17.21
C LYS A 191 -4.30 -25.40 -16.04
N TYR A 192 -5.33 -24.55 -15.91
CA TYR A 192 -6.22 -24.54 -14.77
C TYR A 192 -7.21 -25.70 -14.83
N VAL A 193 -7.31 -26.45 -13.74
CA VAL A 193 -8.33 -27.48 -13.57
C VAL A 193 -9.47 -26.89 -12.75
N PRO A 194 -10.71 -26.78 -13.26
CA PRO A 194 -11.84 -26.29 -12.46
C PRO A 194 -12.10 -27.14 -11.22
N LEU A 195 -12.55 -26.51 -10.13
CA LEU A 195 -12.84 -27.14 -8.85
C LEU A 195 -13.80 -28.34 -8.99
N SER A 196 -14.79 -28.24 -9.87
CA SER A 196 -15.74 -29.31 -10.16
C SER A 196 -15.12 -30.57 -10.77
N LYS A 197 -13.90 -30.47 -11.31
CA LYS A 197 -13.16 -31.55 -11.98
C LYS A 197 -11.96 -32.08 -11.19
N ARG A 198 -11.70 -31.57 -9.98
CA ARG A 198 -10.56 -31.97 -9.13
C ARG A 198 -10.85 -33.16 -8.21
N SER A 199 -11.97 -33.85 -8.44
CA SER A 199 -12.43 -35.02 -7.70
C SER A 199 -11.62 -36.26 -8.03
#